data_AF-A0AAJ0C3P2-F1
#
_entry.id   AF-A0AAJ0C3P2-F1
#
_cell.length_a   1.000
_cell.length_b   1.000
_cell.length_c   1.000
_cell.angle_alpha   90.00
_cell.angle_beta   90.00
_cell.angle_gamma   90.00
#
_symmetry.space_group_name_H-M   'P 1'
#
loop_
_entity.id
_entity.type
_entity.pdbx_description
1 polymer ?
#
loop_
_entity_poly.entity_id
_entity_poly.type
_entity_poly.pdbx_seq_one_letter_code
_entity_poly.pdbx_strand_id
1 'polypeptide(L)'
;MASSKNKNNWKDYIWLAWFSLQVLVIIFVDAVPFYPKHLYEPPGSPLHLLQRIRTFYVATYNDPIVQWTPALGRDSWIPLFTRIEMLFQLPAAAYAVHRLGRRRRAGTTGADELLYLVYALETALTTLVCLNDVLWWDDVVYPAGLKRVFIFQIYGPWFAIRK
;
A
#
# COMPACT_ATOMS: atom_id res chain seq x y z
N MET A 1 -31.52 -28.55 13.64
CA MET A 1 -30.82 -27.25 13.65
C MET A 1 -29.35 -27.49 13.99
N ALA A 2 -28.50 -27.66 12.99
CA ALA A 2 -27.07 -27.82 13.23
C ALA A 2 -26.45 -26.45 13.50
N SER A 3 -25.99 -26.24 14.74
CA SER A 3 -25.14 -25.12 15.13
C SER A 3 -23.88 -25.14 14.27
N SER A 4 -23.76 -24.20 13.33
CA SER A 4 -22.57 -24.09 12.49
C SER A 4 -21.42 -23.62 13.39
N LYS A 5 -20.43 -24.49 13.56
CA LYS A 5 -19.22 -24.21 14.33
C LYS A 5 -18.57 -22.94 13.76
N ASN A 6 -18.37 -21.94 14.60
CA ASN A 6 -17.48 -20.80 14.32
C ASN A 6 -16.10 -21.34 13.94
N LYS A 7 -15.82 -21.50 12.64
CA LYS A 7 -14.45 -21.67 12.15
C LYS A 7 -13.79 -20.30 12.35
N ASN A 8 -13.00 -20.18 13.41
CA ASN A 8 -12.13 -19.03 13.62
C ASN A 8 -11.09 -19.05 12.49
N ASN A 9 -11.38 -18.36 11.38
CA ASN A 9 -10.53 -18.36 10.21
C ASN A 9 -9.44 -17.30 10.42
N TRP A 10 -8.31 -17.71 11.00
CA TRP A 10 -7.15 -16.84 11.27
C TRP A 10 -6.70 -16.05 10.02
N LYS A 11 -6.94 -16.60 8.82
CA LYS A 11 -6.70 -15.95 7.53
C LYS A 11 -7.49 -14.63 7.39
N ASP A 12 -8.72 -14.57 7.88
CA ASP A 12 -9.53 -13.35 7.83
C ASP A 12 -8.92 -12.23 8.68
N TYR A 13 -8.21 -12.57 9.76
CA TYR A 13 -7.48 -11.59 10.57
C TYR A 13 -6.23 -11.08 9.85
N ILE A 14 -5.51 -11.94 9.14
CA ILE A 14 -4.36 -11.53 8.33
C ILE A 14 -4.81 -10.60 7.21
N TRP A 15 -5.89 -10.97 6.50
CA TRP A 15 -6.45 -10.11 5.46
C TRP A 15 -6.98 -8.80 6.02
N LEU A 16 -7.67 -8.81 7.17
CA LEU A 16 -8.11 -7.59 7.83
C LEU A 16 -6.92 -6.70 8.21
N ALA A 17 -5.83 -7.28 8.75
CA ALA A 17 -4.62 -6.54 9.09
C ALA A 17 -3.95 -5.96 7.83
N TRP A 18 -3.87 -6.74 6.75
CA TRP A 18 -3.35 -6.31 5.46
C TRP A 18 -4.13 -5.10 4.91
N PHE A 19 -5.45 -5.22 4.77
CA PHE A 19 -6.27 -4.13 4.24
C PHE A 19 -6.24 -2.89 5.15
N SER A 20 -6.20 -3.08 6.47
CA SER A 20 -6.09 -1.96 7.42
C SER A 20 -4.75 -1.24 7.25
N LEU A 21 -3.65 -1.99 7.14
CA LEU A 21 -2.33 -1.41 6.89
C LEU A 21 -2.32 -0.65 5.56
N GLN A 22 -2.88 -1.22 4.50
CA GLN A 22 -2.93 -0.60 3.18
C GLN A 22 -3.72 0.71 3.18
N VAL A 23 -4.87 0.77 3.86
CA VAL A 23 -5.61 2.02 4.04
C VAL A 23 -4.75 3.09 4.73
N LEU A 24 -4.01 2.70 5.78
CA LEU A 24 -3.13 3.63 6.50
C LEU A 24 -1.97 4.11 5.62
N VAL A 25 -1.26 3.20 4.96
CA VAL A 25 -0.10 3.55 4.13
C VAL A 25 -0.50 4.48 2.98
N ILE A 26 -1.58 4.16 2.26
CA ILE A 26 -2.04 5.00 1.15
C ILE A 26 -2.39 6.42 1.63
N ILE A 27 -3.10 6.56 2.76
CA ILE A 27 -3.51 7.89 3.27
C ILE A 27 -2.33 8.67 3.85
N PHE A 28 -1.46 8.01 4.61
CA PHE A 28 -0.42 8.68 5.40
C PHE A 28 0.93 8.80 4.70
N VAL A 29 1.16 8.06 3.62
CA VAL A 29 2.45 8.01 2.92
C VAL A 29 2.26 8.30 1.43
N ASP A 30 1.53 7.44 0.72
CA ASP A 30 1.55 7.44 -0.76
C ASP A 30 0.77 8.63 -1.36
N ALA A 31 -0.41 8.94 -0.83
CA ALA A 31 -1.25 10.02 -1.32
C ALA A 31 -0.81 11.42 -0.85
N VAL A 32 0.10 11.52 0.13
CA VAL A 32 0.48 12.81 0.73
C VAL A 32 1.01 13.82 -0.30
N PRO A 33 1.91 13.46 -1.24
CA PRO A 33 2.37 14.38 -2.29
C PRO A 33 1.26 14.86 -3.23
N PHE A 34 0.10 14.20 -3.25
CA PHE A 34 -1.04 14.49 -4.10
C PHE A 34 -2.14 15.29 -3.40
N TYR A 35 -2.04 15.48 -2.08
CA TYR A 35 -2.93 16.38 -1.37
C TYR A 35 -2.65 17.85 -1.73
N PRO A 36 -3.66 18.73 -1.66
CA PRO A 36 -3.42 20.17 -1.80
C PRO A 36 -2.42 20.65 -0.74
N LYS A 37 -1.29 21.23 -1.20
CA LYS A 37 -0.16 21.65 -0.34
C LYS A 37 -0.57 22.48 0.88
N HIS A 38 -1.51 23.40 0.71
CA HIS A 38 -2.01 24.26 1.79
C HIS A 38 -2.67 23.49 2.95
N LEU A 39 -3.07 22.23 2.74
CA LEU A 39 -3.68 21.40 3.78
C LEU A 39 -2.66 20.69 4.67
N TYR A 40 -1.46 20.38 4.18
CA TYR A 40 -0.49 19.54 4.90
C TYR A 40 0.92 20.15 5.06
N GLU A 41 1.37 21.02 4.15
CA GLU A 41 2.76 21.51 4.13
C GLU A 41 3.05 22.56 5.21
N PRO A 42 2.22 23.61 5.43
CA PRO A 42 2.49 24.61 6.46
C PRO A 42 2.37 24.06 7.89
N PRO A 43 3.22 24.48 8.86
CA PRO A 43 3.14 24.00 10.26
C PRO A 43 1.81 24.22 10.98
N GLY A 44 1.00 25.18 10.53
CA GLY A 44 -0.34 25.47 11.07
C GLY A 44 -1.49 24.82 10.30
N SER A 45 -1.21 23.99 9.30
CA SER A 45 -2.26 23.40 8.46
C SER A 45 -2.99 22.25 9.19
N PRO A 46 -4.27 21.99 8.86
CA PRO A 46 -5.08 21.00 9.59
C PRO A 46 -4.51 19.57 9.45
N LEU A 47 -3.82 19.27 8.35
CA LEU A 47 -3.24 17.96 8.07
C LEU A 47 -1.71 17.96 8.19
N HIS A 48 -1.11 18.90 8.93
CA HIS A 48 0.35 18.97 9.08
C HIS A 48 0.98 17.69 9.68
N LEU A 49 0.18 16.93 10.43
CA LEU A 49 0.59 15.61 10.92
C LEU A 49 1.03 14.66 9.79
N LEU A 50 0.40 14.74 8.61
CA LEU A 50 0.77 13.91 7.45
C LEU A 50 2.19 14.22 6.99
N GLN A 51 2.55 15.50 6.95
CA GLN A 51 3.91 15.92 6.62
C GLN A 51 4.92 15.36 7.62
N ARG A 52 4.60 15.42 8.92
CA ARG A 52 5.49 14.90 9.97
C ARG A 52 5.68 13.39 9.88
N ILE A 53 4.60 12.62 9.66
CA ILE A 53 4.67 11.17 9.48
C ILE A 53 5.51 10.83 8.26
N ARG A 54 5.29 11.53 7.14
CA ARG A 54 6.05 11.33 5.92
C ARG A 54 7.53 11.67 6.08
N THR A 55 7.87 12.79 6.73
CA THR A 55 9.26 13.15 7.02
C THR A 55 9.92 12.10 7.92
N PHE A 56 9.22 11.61 8.95
CA PHE A 56 9.72 10.52 9.79
C PHE A 56 9.96 9.23 8.99
N TYR A 57 9.02 8.84 8.13
CA TYR A 57 9.14 7.66 7.27
C TYR A 57 10.37 7.76 6.34
N VAL A 58 10.52 8.89 5.64
CA VAL A 58 11.65 9.12 4.73
C VAL A 58 12.98 9.10 5.51
N ALA A 59 13.04 9.74 6.67
CA ALA A 59 14.23 9.73 7.51
C ALA A 59 14.59 8.33 8.04
N THR A 60 13.59 7.48 8.29
CA THR A 60 13.80 6.14 8.85
C THR A 60 14.16 5.11 7.78
N TYR A 61 13.47 5.12 6.64
CA TYR A 61 13.56 4.06 5.63
C TYR A 61 14.32 4.46 4.37
N ASN A 62 14.48 5.77 4.12
CA ASN A 62 15.15 6.32 2.94
C ASN A 62 14.69 5.67 1.62
N ASP A 63 13.39 5.43 1.49
CA ASP A 63 12.79 4.80 0.31
C ASP A 63 12.85 5.75 -0.90
N PRO A 64 13.59 5.41 -1.99
CA PRO A 64 13.72 6.28 -3.17
C PRO A 64 12.46 6.41 -4.02
N ILE A 65 11.52 5.45 -3.95
CA ILE A 65 10.24 5.46 -4.67
C ILE A 65 9.30 6.44 -3.98
N VAL A 66 9.19 6.35 -2.66
CA VAL A 66 8.37 7.26 -1.85
C VAL A 66 8.94 8.68 -1.85
N GLN A 67 10.22 8.89 -2.17
CA GLN A 67 10.83 10.23 -2.33
C GLN A 67 10.62 10.86 -3.71
N TRP A 68 9.82 10.23 -4.58
CA TRP A 68 9.53 10.76 -5.90
C TRP A 68 8.95 12.18 -5.87
N THR A 69 9.36 12.98 -6.85
CA THR A 69 8.78 14.29 -7.15
C THR A 69 8.77 14.51 -8.67
N PRO A 70 7.84 15.33 -9.21
CA PRO A 70 7.83 15.66 -10.64
C PRO A 70 9.16 16.22 -11.16
N ALA A 71 9.95 16.87 -10.30
CA ALA A 71 11.23 17.48 -10.65
C ALA A 71 12.37 16.48 -10.82
N LEU A 72 12.25 15.26 -10.28
CA LEU A 72 13.32 14.25 -10.38
C LEU A 72 13.44 13.65 -11.79
N GLY A 73 12.44 13.83 -12.67
CA GLY A 73 12.48 13.36 -14.05
C GLY A 73 12.51 11.82 -14.24
N ARG A 74 12.58 11.06 -13.14
CA ARG A 74 12.43 9.61 -13.06
C ARG A 74 11.04 9.22 -12.57
N ASP A 75 10.68 7.95 -12.75
CA ASP A 75 9.47 7.31 -12.19
C ASP A 75 8.13 7.96 -12.62
N SER A 76 8.00 8.26 -13.92
CA SER A 76 6.78 8.86 -14.51
C SER A 76 5.51 8.02 -14.33
N TRP A 77 5.64 6.77 -13.90
CA TRP A 77 4.55 5.84 -13.62
C TRP A 77 3.90 6.13 -12.25
N ILE A 78 4.59 6.75 -11.29
CA ILE A 78 4.08 6.97 -9.93
C ILE A 78 2.76 7.76 -9.93
N PRO A 79 2.59 8.88 -10.65
CA PRO A 79 1.31 9.58 -10.72
C PRO A 79 0.13 8.76 -11.23
N LEU A 80 0.38 7.79 -12.11
CA LEU A 80 -0.66 6.92 -12.62
C LEU A 80 -1.08 5.92 -11.53
N PHE A 81 -0.11 5.24 -10.94
CA PHE A 81 -0.37 4.23 -9.91
C PHE A 81 -0.97 4.85 -8.65
N THR A 82 -0.52 6.04 -8.21
CA THR A 82 -1.16 6.70 -7.06
C THR A 82 -2.61 7.11 -7.34
N ARG A 83 -2.98 7.44 -8.59
CA ARG A 83 -4.39 7.66 -8.94
C ARG A 83 -5.19 6.37 -8.90
N ILE A 84 -4.64 5.26 -9.39
CA ILE A 84 -5.27 3.94 -9.31
C ILE A 84 -5.43 3.54 -7.83
N GLU A 85 -4.41 3.76 -7.01
CA GLU A 85 -4.43 3.56 -5.56
C GLU A 85 -5.59 4.33 -4.91
N MET A 86 -5.67 5.63 -5.16
CA MET A 86 -6.69 6.49 -4.56
C MET A 86 -8.11 6.18 -5.06
N LEU A 87 -8.28 5.87 -6.36
CA LEU A 87 -9.59 5.71 -6.99
C LEU A 87 -10.14 4.28 -6.88
N PHE A 88 -9.27 3.28 -6.75
CA PHE A 88 -9.65 1.88 -6.74
C PHE A 88 -9.16 1.13 -5.49
N GLN A 89 -7.84 1.06 -5.24
CA GLN A 89 -7.33 0.22 -4.15
C GLN A 89 -7.77 0.71 -2.78
N LEU A 90 -7.75 2.02 -2.52
CA LEU A 90 -8.14 2.59 -1.25
C LEU A 90 -9.63 2.36 -0.94
N PRO A 91 -10.58 2.67 -1.85
CA PRO A 91 -11.98 2.29 -1.66
C PRO A 91 -12.19 0.78 -1.48
N ALA A 92 -11.51 -0.06 -2.26
CA ALA A 92 -11.61 -1.51 -2.16
C ALA A 92 -11.09 -2.04 -0.80
N ALA A 93 -9.94 -1.53 -0.34
CA ALA A 93 -9.36 -1.89 0.95
C ALA A 93 -10.23 -1.39 2.11
N ALA A 94 -10.76 -0.16 2.04
CA ALA A 94 -11.68 0.37 3.05
C ALA A 94 -12.97 -0.44 3.13
N TYR A 95 -13.52 -0.84 1.98
CA TYR A 95 -14.66 -1.76 1.90
C TYR A 95 -14.33 -3.12 2.54
N ALA A 96 -13.15 -3.67 2.25
CA ALA A 96 -12.69 -4.93 2.83
C ALA A 96 -12.56 -4.85 4.36
N VAL A 97 -11.98 -3.78 4.89
CA VAL A 97 -11.90 -3.52 6.34
C VAL A 97 -13.29 -3.46 6.96
N HIS A 98 -14.24 -2.74 6.33
CA HIS A 98 -15.62 -2.67 6.79
C HIS A 98 -16.28 -4.06 6.79
N ARG A 99 -16.14 -4.81 5.70
CA ARG A 99 -16.75 -6.13 5.50
C ARG A 99 -16.20 -7.15 6.49
N LEU A 100 -14.87 -7.30 6.57
CA LEU A 100 -14.18 -8.26 7.44
C LEU A 100 -14.22 -7.87 8.92
N GLY A 101 -14.30 -6.57 9.21
CA GLY A 101 -14.40 -6.03 10.57
C GLY A 101 -15.80 -6.14 11.17
N ARG A 102 -16.82 -5.59 10.50
CA ARG A 102 -18.20 -5.52 11.04
C ARG A 102 -19.05 -6.75 10.73
N ARG A 103 -18.83 -7.41 9.59
CA ARG A 103 -19.65 -8.56 9.13
C ARG A 103 -18.88 -9.87 9.13
N ARG A 104 -17.93 -10.04 10.07
CA ARG A 104 -17.06 -11.22 10.19
C ARG A 104 -17.83 -12.55 10.18
N ARG A 105 -19.01 -12.62 10.81
CA ARG A 105 -19.83 -13.85 10.87
C ARG A 105 -20.54 -14.19 9.56
N ALA A 106 -20.65 -13.25 8.62
CA ALA A 106 -21.37 -13.44 7.36
C ALA A 106 -20.50 -13.99 6.22
N GLY A 107 -19.17 -14.07 6.42
CA GLY A 107 -18.23 -14.48 5.37
C GLY A 107 -18.15 -13.52 4.19
N THR A 108 -17.37 -13.90 3.17
CA THR A 108 -17.30 -13.23 1.87
C THR A 108 -18.39 -13.76 0.93
N THR A 109 -18.87 -12.91 0.03
CA THR A 109 -19.67 -13.31 -1.13
C THR A 109 -18.78 -13.46 -2.36
N GLY A 110 -19.25 -14.11 -3.42
CA GLY A 110 -18.48 -14.22 -4.67
C GLY A 110 -18.12 -12.86 -5.31
N ALA A 111 -18.96 -11.84 -5.11
CA ALA A 111 -18.65 -10.47 -5.54
C ALA A 111 -17.51 -9.84 -4.71
N ASP A 112 -17.49 -10.10 -3.39
CA ASP A 112 -16.40 -9.65 -2.51
C ASP A 112 -15.07 -10.32 -2.94
N GLU A 113 -15.12 -11.63 -3.20
CA GLU A 113 -13.94 -12.41 -3.62
C GLU A 113 -13.40 -11.94 -4.98
N LEU A 114 -14.28 -11.64 -5.94
CA LEU A 114 -13.88 -11.08 -7.22
C LEU A 114 -13.25 -9.69 -7.06
N LEU A 115 -13.82 -8.82 -6.23
CA LEU A 115 -13.24 -7.50 -5.95
C LEU A 115 -11.84 -7.64 -5.34
N TYR A 116 -11.66 -8.55 -4.38
CA TYR A 116 -10.36 -8.79 -3.76
C TYR A 116 -9.35 -9.43 -4.72
N LEU A 117 -9.81 -10.24 -5.68
CA LEU A 117 -8.97 -10.75 -6.75
C LEU A 117 -8.44 -9.63 -7.66
N VAL A 118 -9.32 -8.71 -8.08
CA VAL A 118 -8.91 -7.56 -8.91
C VAL A 118 -7.97 -6.64 -8.12
N TYR A 119 -8.27 -6.39 -6.84
CA TYR A 119 -7.37 -5.68 -5.94
C TYR A 119 -5.98 -6.35 -5.85
N ALA A 120 -5.94 -7.67 -5.68
CA ALA A 120 -4.69 -8.41 -5.56
C ALA A 120 -3.89 -8.39 -6.88
N LEU A 121 -4.57 -8.50 -8.03
CA LEU A 121 -3.94 -8.42 -9.35
C LEU A 121 -3.30 -7.05 -9.57
N GLU A 122 -4.04 -5.99 -9.27
CA GLU A 122 -3.53 -4.62 -9.40
C GLU A 122 -2.35 -4.41 -8.43
N THR A 123 -2.46 -4.83 -7.17
CA THR A 123 -1.38 -4.70 -6.19
C THR A 123 -0.12 -5.47 -6.63
N ALA A 124 -0.30 -6.66 -7.22
CA ALA A 124 0.80 -7.44 -7.78
C ALA A 124 1.44 -6.75 -9.00
N LEU A 125 0.63 -6.13 -9.87
CA LEU A 125 1.12 -5.38 -11.02
C LEU A 125 1.95 -4.17 -10.56
N THR A 126 1.44 -3.38 -9.62
CA THR A 126 2.16 -2.23 -9.04
C THR A 126 3.47 -2.68 -8.40
N THR A 127 3.44 -3.78 -7.63
CA THR A 127 4.65 -4.40 -7.07
C THR A 127 5.66 -4.76 -8.16
N LEU A 128 5.23 -5.38 -9.26
CA LEU A 128 6.11 -5.76 -10.37
C LEU A 128 6.72 -4.53 -11.06
N VAL A 129 5.96 -3.44 -11.21
CA VAL A 129 6.48 -2.18 -11.77
C VAL A 129 7.56 -1.61 -10.85
N CYS A 130 7.33 -1.56 -9.52
CA CYS A 130 8.34 -1.13 -8.56
C CYS A 130 9.60 -1.99 -8.61
N LEU A 131 9.44 -3.31 -8.69
CA LEU A 131 10.58 -4.23 -8.81
C LEU A 131 11.36 -3.99 -10.11
N ASN A 132 10.66 -3.82 -11.24
CA ASN A 132 11.30 -3.50 -12.51
C ASN A 132 12.07 -2.17 -12.43
N ASP A 133 11.47 -1.15 -11.83
CA ASP A 133 12.10 0.17 -11.65
C ASP A 133 13.42 0.07 -10.87
N VAL A 134 13.43 -0.64 -9.74
CA VAL A 134 14.62 -0.85 -8.91
C VAL A 134 15.75 -1.55 -9.66
N LEU A 135 15.42 -2.48 -10.57
CA LEU A 135 16.42 -3.17 -11.38
C LEU A 135 17.16 -2.20 -12.31
N TRP A 136 16.45 -1.18 -12.81
CA TRP A 136 16.97 -0.17 -13.74
C TRP A 136 17.57 1.08 -13.08
N TRP A 137 17.59 1.15 -11.74
CA TRP A 137 18.28 2.24 -11.05
C TRP A 137 19.79 2.27 -11.37
N ASP A 138 20.40 3.45 -11.31
CA ASP A 138 21.84 3.63 -11.56
C ASP A 138 22.68 2.81 -10.55
N ASP A 139 23.57 1.94 -11.05
CA ASP A 139 24.44 1.10 -10.22
C ASP A 139 25.49 1.90 -9.43
N VAL A 140 25.84 3.11 -9.88
CA VAL A 140 26.75 4.02 -9.17
C VAL A 140 26.09 4.56 -7.90
N VAL A 141 24.80 4.89 -7.98
CA VAL A 141 24.02 5.41 -6.85
C VAL A 141 23.47 4.28 -5.99
N TYR A 142 23.04 3.18 -6.61
CA TYR A 142 22.41 2.02 -5.97
C TYR A 142 23.15 0.72 -6.34
N PRO A 143 24.21 0.37 -5.60
CA PRO A 143 24.93 -0.89 -5.82
C PRO A 143 24.03 -2.11 -5.65
N ALA A 144 24.41 -3.23 -6.27
CA ALA A 144 23.61 -4.46 -6.29
C ALA A 144 23.15 -4.96 -4.91
N GLY A 145 23.97 -4.78 -3.86
CA GLY A 145 23.59 -5.14 -2.49
C GLY A 145 22.40 -4.33 -1.97
N LEU A 146 22.39 -3.03 -2.25
CA LEU A 146 21.32 -2.12 -1.85
C LEU A 146 20.03 -2.38 -2.65
N LYS A 147 20.15 -2.61 -3.97
CA LYS A 147 19.00 -3.01 -4.82
C LYS A 147 18.31 -4.28 -4.30
N ARG A 148 19.08 -5.28 -3.83
CA ARG A 148 18.52 -6.51 -3.24
C ARG A 148 17.74 -6.25 -1.97
N VAL A 149 18.19 -5.31 -1.12
CA VAL A 149 17.46 -4.92 0.10
C VAL A 149 16.11 -4.32 -0.29
N PHE A 150 16.07 -3.41 -1.26
CA PHE A 150 14.81 -2.81 -1.73
C PHE A 150 13.86 -3.83 -2.37
N ILE A 151 14.37 -4.74 -3.20
CA ILE A 151 13.59 -5.85 -3.76
C ILE A 151 12.98 -6.70 -2.64
N PHE A 152 13.75 -7.00 -1.59
CA PHE A 152 13.25 -7.77 -0.45
C PHE A 152 12.22 -6.99 0.36
N GLN A 153 12.35 -5.67 0.51
CA GLN A 153 11.34 -4.85 1.19
C GLN A 153 10.02 -4.81 0.42
N ILE A 154 10.07 -4.69 -0.91
CA ILE A 154 8.90 -4.65 -1.79
C ILE A 154 8.22 -6.02 -1.87
N TYR A 155 8.99 -7.11 -2.05
CA TYR A 155 8.45 -8.43 -2.32
C TYR A 155 8.34 -9.34 -1.08
N GLY A 156 9.13 -9.08 -0.03
CA GLY A 156 9.21 -9.86 1.20
C GLY A 156 7.86 -10.15 1.87
N PRO A 157 6.95 -9.17 2.00
CA PRO A 157 5.64 -9.39 2.62
C PRO A 157 4.82 -10.50 1.96
N TRP A 158 4.97 -10.75 0.65
CA TRP A 158 4.23 -11.81 -0.05
C TRP A 158 4.59 -13.22 0.43
N PHE A 159 5.80 -13.42 0.96
CA PHE A 159 6.19 -14.71 1.55
C PHE A 159 5.47 -15.01 2.87
N ALA A 160 5.02 -13.99 3.60
CA ALA A 160 4.29 -14.18 4.86
C ALA A 160 2.90 -14.78 4.65
N ILE A 161 2.30 -14.57 3.46
CA ILE A 161 0.91 -14.97 3.15
C ILE A 161 0.83 -16.42 2.61
N ARG A 162 1.98 -17.05 2.29
CA ARG A 162 2.03 -18.37 1.64
C ARG A 162 2.15 -19.54 2.64
N LYS A 163 1.18 -19.69 3.56
CA LYS A 163 1.00 -20.92 4.38
C LYS A 163 -0.47 -21.27 4.60
#